data_AF-A0A9N9LFT4-F1
#
_entry.id   AF-A0A9N9LFT4-F1
#
_cell.length_a   1.000
_cell.length_b   1.000
_cell.length_c   1.000
_cell.angle_alpha   90.00
_cell.angle_beta   90.00
_cell.angle_gamma   90.00
#
_symmetry.space_group_name_H-M   'P 1'
#
loop_
_entity.id
_entity.type
_entity.pdbx_description
1 polymer ?
#
loop_
_entity_poly.entity_id
_entity_poly.type
_entity_poly.pdbx_seq_one_letter_code
_entity_poly.pdbx_strand_id
1 'polypeptide(L)'
;MTSFLSRLSPVPGFPAYTGPYKVGTIDVELPVSELESLSPCPDETIGTIQYRIFYPCEPESKGKTVNWVPAPQRQTLAAYGRFLGAGNKLAEFISFFPRIFHYIQIPASKNAPLLSPPTTNNRWPVMIFSHGLGGSRNAYSHLAGSIASHGMIVIAPEHRDGSTVISFIRSVPSPTPTSTEEKITTSKQKRTTDYVRLEHVFKPEVEEGRNKQLKIRLWELGLVHSSLLALDKETPLTNLNTSSTSLSPFASKMDIHEPGKIAFSGHSFGAATITQLIKSTFYQPDSTTPSSYKPIFTPSSNSPIRLQITSQTPVILLDVWNLPLSGNSVSWLWNKPFPCYTPTGPGGSALLAIESEAFFKWRVHLKMTKRLLSRDPSSLVPLPAEPEREQPHFYYANTSAHLSQSDFGMLFPWVTKRFLAIEEPERIMRLNVRAITQLLRDRGIEVSKTSHEDMEYEDPNAEATNKDDKIFRRGSVRGWEWISTDISEMMDIDEQESMRSGAIADVKGDKGAMKEAKETVDGIEVS
;
A
#
# COMPACT_ATOMS: atom_id res chain seq x y z
N MET A 1 8.18 13.92 26.85
CA MET A 1 9.24 13.22 27.61
C MET A 1 9.44 11.75 27.21
N THR A 2 8.41 11.06 26.71
CA THR A 2 8.49 9.63 26.28
C THR A 2 9.36 9.38 25.04
N SER A 3 9.45 10.34 24.11
CA SER A 3 10.22 10.24 22.85
C SER A 3 11.76 10.21 23.05
N PHE A 4 12.28 10.86 24.09
CA PHE A 4 13.73 10.83 24.36
C PHE A 4 14.19 9.52 25.00
N LEU A 5 13.31 8.85 25.76
CA LEU A 5 13.60 7.56 26.42
C LEU A 5 13.51 6.37 25.46
N SER A 6 12.69 6.44 24.40
CA SER A 6 12.66 5.39 23.37
C SER A 6 13.97 5.32 22.57
N ARG A 7 14.67 6.45 22.39
CA ARG A 7 16.01 6.50 21.78
C ARG A 7 17.11 5.82 22.61
N LEU A 8 16.86 5.58 23.91
CA LEU A 8 17.75 4.86 24.82
C LEU A 8 17.34 3.38 25.02
N SER A 9 16.18 2.97 24.48
CA SER A 9 15.70 1.59 24.52
C SER A 9 16.48 0.74 23.50
N PRO A 10 16.95 -0.47 23.87
CA PRO A 10 17.55 -1.39 22.90
C PRO A 10 16.52 -1.96 21.91
N VAL A 11 15.23 -1.81 22.19
CA VAL A 11 14.13 -2.20 21.28
C VAL A 11 13.73 -1.00 20.43
N PRO A 12 13.85 -1.08 19.10
CA PRO A 12 13.33 -0.05 18.20
C PRO A 12 11.85 0.22 18.43
N GLY A 13 11.48 1.49 18.38
CA GLY A 13 10.10 1.93 18.56
C GLY A 13 9.70 2.93 17.49
N PHE A 14 8.42 2.94 17.18
CA PHE A 14 7.85 3.96 16.30
C PHE A 14 7.72 5.30 17.03
N PRO A 15 7.84 6.43 16.32
CA PRO A 15 7.44 7.72 16.87
C PRO A 15 5.92 7.75 17.09
N ALA A 16 5.48 8.76 17.83
CA ALA A 16 4.06 9.02 18.03
C ALA A 16 3.44 9.54 16.73
N TYR A 17 2.15 9.30 16.54
CA TYR A 17 1.39 9.93 15.47
C TYR A 17 1.14 11.42 15.79
N THR A 18 1.17 12.26 14.75
CA THR A 18 0.98 13.71 14.86
C THR A 18 -0.48 14.15 14.74
N GLY A 19 -1.36 13.26 14.27
CA GLY A 19 -2.78 13.53 14.16
C GLY A 19 -3.48 13.61 15.53
N PRO A 20 -4.63 14.30 15.63
CA PRO A 20 -5.29 14.58 16.90
C PRO A 20 -5.94 13.36 17.55
N TYR A 21 -6.21 12.29 16.80
CA TYR A 21 -6.91 11.11 17.32
C TYR A 21 -5.94 10.03 17.79
N LYS A 22 -6.26 9.36 18.91
CA LYS A 22 -5.64 8.09 19.26
C LYS A 22 -6.08 7.02 18.27
N VAL A 23 -5.22 6.03 18.05
CA VAL A 23 -5.42 5.01 17.02
C VAL A 23 -5.70 3.66 17.66
N GLY A 24 -6.84 3.10 17.32
CA GLY A 24 -7.19 1.71 17.58
C GLY A 24 -6.83 0.82 16.40
N THR A 25 -6.74 -0.48 16.66
CA THR A 25 -6.59 -1.46 15.58
C THR A 25 -7.28 -2.78 15.90
N ILE A 26 -7.78 -3.45 14.86
CA ILE A 26 -8.40 -4.77 14.95
C ILE A 26 -8.00 -5.61 13.74
N ASP A 27 -7.74 -6.90 13.95
CA ASP A 27 -7.53 -7.85 12.86
C ASP A 27 -8.87 -8.53 12.50
N VAL A 28 -9.12 -8.65 11.20
CA VAL A 28 -10.30 -9.28 10.64
C VAL A 28 -9.87 -10.41 9.71
N GLU A 29 -10.46 -11.59 9.90
CA GLU A 29 -10.28 -12.73 9.00
C GLU A 29 -11.65 -13.38 8.76
N LEU A 30 -12.13 -13.32 7.52
CA LEU A 30 -13.49 -13.71 7.15
C LEU A 30 -13.48 -14.87 6.15
N PRO A 31 -14.36 -15.88 6.29
CA PRO A 31 -14.59 -16.87 5.25
C PRO A 31 -15.01 -16.21 3.94
N VAL A 32 -14.41 -16.63 2.83
CA VAL A 32 -14.83 -16.17 1.49
C VAL A 32 -16.28 -16.53 1.21
N SER A 33 -16.77 -17.66 1.75
CA SER A 33 -18.15 -18.12 1.62
C SER A 33 -19.21 -17.20 2.24
N GLU A 34 -18.83 -16.29 3.14
CA GLU A 34 -19.74 -15.30 3.73
C GLU A 34 -19.78 -13.99 2.94
N LEU A 35 -18.96 -13.86 1.90
CA LEU A 35 -18.80 -12.65 1.12
C LEU A 35 -19.29 -12.87 -0.31
N GLU A 36 -19.95 -11.86 -0.87
CA GLU A 36 -20.31 -11.86 -2.28
C GLU A 36 -19.04 -11.70 -3.14
N SER A 37 -18.64 -12.78 -3.83
CA SER A 37 -17.53 -12.77 -4.79
C SER A 37 -18.01 -12.23 -6.13
N LEU A 38 -17.58 -11.03 -6.46
CA LEU A 38 -18.04 -10.27 -7.64
C LEU A 38 -17.16 -10.50 -8.89
N SER A 39 -16.16 -11.38 -8.76
CA SER A 39 -15.24 -11.87 -9.81
C SER A 39 -14.99 -13.37 -9.59
N PRO A 40 -14.64 -14.16 -10.62
CA PRO A 40 -14.27 -15.57 -10.45
C PRO A 40 -13.13 -15.76 -9.44
N CYS A 41 -13.23 -16.79 -8.61
CA CYS A 41 -12.19 -17.16 -7.66
C CYS A 41 -10.93 -17.61 -8.43
N PRO A 42 -9.78 -16.95 -8.25
CA PRO A 42 -8.56 -17.32 -8.96
C PRO A 42 -7.84 -18.54 -8.36
N ASP A 43 -8.10 -18.84 -7.09
CA ASP A 43 -7.49 -19.96 -6.35
C ASP A 43 -8.42 -20.44 -5.22
N GLU A 44 -9.04 -21.61 -5.40
CA GLU A 44 -9.97 -22.21 -4.43
C GLU A 44 -9.31 -22.61 -3.10
N THR A 45 -7.97 -22.68 -3.04
CA THR A 45 -7.26 -22.95 -1.79
C THR A 45 -7.35 -21.78 -0.81
N ILE A 46 -7.66 -20.57 -1.29
CA ILE A 46 -7.84 -19.37 -0.48
C ILE A 46 -9.26 -19.34 0.09
N GLY A 47 -9.43 -19.92 1.29
CA GLY A 47 -10.73 -20.03 1.96
C GLY A 47 -11.17 -18.79 2.76
N THR A 48 -10.26 -17.84 3.01
CA THR A 48 -10.54 -16.65 3.83
C THR A 48 -9.81 -15.42 3.29
N ILE A 49 -10.37 -14.22 3.50
CA ILE A 49 -9.61 -12.96 3.36
C ILE A 49 -9.14 -12.48 4.73
N GLN A 50 -8.03 -11.74 4.77
CA GLN A 50 -7.48 -11.19 6.01
C GLN A 50 -7.06 -9.74 5.81
N TYR A 51 -7.37 -8.90 6.80
CA TYR A 51 -6.93 -7.51 6.82
C TYR A 51 -6.86 -6.98 8.25
N ARG A 52 -6.15 -5.87 8.41
CA ARG A 52 -6.13 -5.06 9.62
C ARG A 52 -6.83 -3.75 9.38
N ILE A 53 -7.61 -3.29 10.34
CA ILE A 53 -8.20 -1.97 10.35
C ILE A 53 -7.41 -1.10 11.34
N PHE A 54 -7.01 0.09 10.92
CA PHE A 54 -6.54 1.18 11.78
C PHE A 54 -7.61 2.27 11.79
N TYR A 55 -7.96 2.80 12.97
CA TYR A 55 -9.09 3.73 13.10
C TYR A 55 -8.93 4.69 14.29
N PRO A 56 -9.57 5.88 14.26
CA PRO A 56 -9.68 6.75 15.42
C PRO A 56 -10.39 6.05 16.58
N CYS A 57 -9.79 6.00 17.76
CA CYS A 57 -10.38 5.34 18.93
C CYS A 57 -10.59 6.28 20.11
N GLU A 58 -11.42 5.82 21.06
CA GLU A 58 -11.67 6.53 22.31
C GLU A 58 -10.35 6.76 23.09
N PRO A 59 -9.99 8.02 23.43
CA PRO A 59 -8.69 8.38 24.01
C PRO A 59 -8.34 7.65 25.32
N GLU A 60 -9.36 7.35 26.13
CA GLU A 60 -9.22 6.70 27.44
C GLU A 60 -9.04 5.17 27.37
N SER A 61 -8.95 4.60 26.16
CA SER A 61 -8.83 3.15 26.00
C SER A 61 -7.46 2.63 26.47
N LYS A 62 -7.44 1.88 27.58
CA LYS A 62 -6.26 1.15 28.08
C LYS A 62 -6.09 -0.20 27.36
N GLY A 63 -6.16 -0.17 26.03
CA GLY A 63 -6.05 -1.37 25.18
C GLY A 63 -4.65 -1.99 25.22
N LYS A 64 -4.56 -3.29 24.97
CA LYS A 64 -3.27 -3.97 24.78
C LYS A 64 -2.59 -3.44 23.51
N THR A 65 -1.27 -3.45 23.47
CA THR A 65 -0.52 -3.12 22.25
C THR A 65 -0.52 -4.30 21.27
N VAL A 66 -0.12 -4.02 20.03
CA VAL A 66 0.02 -5.03 18.98
C VAL A 66 1.46 -5.16 18.56
N ASN A 67 1.97 -6.40 18.52
CA ASN A 67 3.32 -6.66 18.03
C ASN A 67 3.42 -6.35 16.53
N TRP A 68 4.52 -5.71 16.13
CA TRP A 68 4.83 -5.42 14.73
C TRP A 68 5.05 -6.72 13.94
N VAL A 69 5.83 -7.66 14.48
CA VAL A 69 5.89 -9.02 13.92
C VAL A 69 4.61 -9.79 14.30
N PRO A 70 3.79 -10.22 13.31
CA PRO A 70 2.55 -10.93 13.59
C PRO A 70 2.80 -12.32 14.18
N ALA A 71 1.79 -12.83 14.88
CA ALA A 71 1.82 -14.21 15.37
C ALA A 71 1.47 -15.21 14.25
N PRO A 72 2.11 -16.39 14.19
CA PRO A 72 3.17 -16.86 15.09
C PRO A 72 4.57 -16.30 14.75
N GLN A 73 5.13 -15.50 15.66
CA GLN A 73 6.30 -14.66 15.39
C GLN A 73 7.54 -15.44 14.97
N ARG A 74 7.80 -16.61 15.56
CA ARG A 74 8.96 -17.44 15.19
C ARG A 74 8.92 -17.87 13.73
N GLN A 75 7.74 -18.21 13.22
CA GLN A 75 7.56 -18.65 11.84
C GLN A 75 7.67 -17.46 10.88
N THR A 76 7.08 -16.31 11.25
CA THR A 76 7.20 -15.07 10.48
C THR A 76 8.66 -14.59 10.40
N LEU A 77 9.40 -14.58 11.50
CA LEU A 77 10.82 -14.22 11.50
C LEU A 77 11.66 -15.19 10.67
N ALA A 78 11.38 -16.50 10.74
CA ALA A 78 12.05 -17.48 9.90
C ALA A 78 11.75 -17.28 8.41
N ALA A 79 10.53 -16.88 8.06
CA ALA A 79 10.14 -16.55 6.70
C ALA A 79 10.83 -15.29 6.20
N TYR A 80 10.90 -14.23 7.00
CA TYR A 80 11.72 -13.05 6.70
C TYR A 80 13.19 -13.43 6.47
N GLY A 81 13.77 -14.30 7.32
CA GLY A 81 15.15 -14.78 7.12
C GLY A 81 15.36 -15.56 5.81
N ARG A 82 14.34 -16.27 5.31
CA ARG A 82 14.39 -16.93 3.99
C ARG A 82 14.24 -15.95 2.84
N PHE A 83 13.28 -15.03 2.95
CA PHE A 83 12.98 -13.99 1.96
C PHE A 83 14.22 -13.12 1.69
N LEU A 84 14.84 -12.62 2.76
CA LEU A 84 16.03 -11.77 2.69
C LEU A 84 17.31 -12.52 2.25
N GLY A 85 17.22 -13.80 1.92
CA GLY A 85 18.37 -14.62 1.54
C GLY A 85 19.31 -14.88 2.72
N ALA A 86 19.43 -16.14 3.12
CA ALA A 86 20.39 -16.56 4.14
C ALA A 86 21.84 -16.49 3.61
N GLY A 87 22.36 -15.28 3.38
CA GLY A 87 23.79 -15.01 3.24
C GLY A 87 24.43 -14.84 4.62
N ASN A 88 25.72 -15.18 4.74
CA ASN A 88 26.48 -15.18 6.00
C ASN A 88 26.38 -13.85 6.81
N LYS A 89 26.14 -12.71 6.16
CA LYS A 89 26.05 -11.37 6.81
C LYS A 89 24.68 -11.07 7.44
N LEU A 90 23.60 -11.58 6.87
CA LEU A 90 22.26 -11.43 7.44
C LEU A 90 22.06 -12.40 8.61
N ALA A 91 22.70 -13.57 8.55
CA ALA A 91 22.80 -14.47 9.69
C ALA A 91 23.44 -13.78 10.90
N GLU A 92 24.48 -12.95 10.71
CA GLU A 92 25.05 -12.12 11.80
C GLU A 92 24.05 -11.07 12.32
N PHE A 93 23.35 -10.33 11.45
CA PHE A 93 22.32 -9.34 11.85
C PHE A 93 21.15 -9.97 12.61
N ILE A 94 20.62 -11.09 12.11
CA ILE A 94 19.52 -11.84 12.73
C ILE A 94 19.98 -12.62 13.97
N SER A 95 21.27 -13.00 14.09
CA SER A 95 21.80 -13.68 15.27
C SER A 95 21.92 -12.77 16.50
N PHE A 96 22.14 -11.47 16.30
CA PHE A 96 22.27 -10.50 17.38
C PHE A 96 20.92 -9.99 17.92
N PHE A 97 19.85 -10.00 17.11
CA PHE A 97 18.59 -9.32 17.43
C PHE A 97 17.28 -10.14 17.39
N PRO A 98 17.25 -11.49 17.36
CA PRO A 98 16.00 -12.21 17.08
C PRO A 98 14.96 -12.01 18.18
N ARG A 99 15.40 -11.84 19.44
CA ARG A 99 14.51 -11.57 20.58
C ARG A 99 13.92 -10.16 20.59
N ILE A 100 14.62 -9.17 20.04
CA ILE A 100 14.19 -7.77 20.09
C ILE A 100 12.98 -7.52 19.19
N PHE A 101 12.92 -8.15 18.02
CA PHE A 101 11.77 -8.05 17.11
C PHE A 101 10.45 -8.51 17.73
N HIS A 102 10.49 -9.43 18.70
CA HIS A 102 9.29 -9.90 19.40
C HIS A 102 8.62 -8.81 20.22
N TYR A 103 9.37 -7.79 20.66
CA TYR A 103 8.92 -6.75 21.56
C TYR A 103 8.55 -5.44 20.85
N ILE A 104 8.86 -5.29 19.56
CA ILE A 104 8.47 -4.11 18.78
C ILE A 104 6.94 -4.00 18.73
N GLN A 105 6.40 -2.89 19.21
CA GLN A 105 4.96 -2.63 19.26
C GLN A 105 4.58 -1.57 18.24
N ILE A 106 3.49 -1.80 17.52
CA ILE A 106 2.80 -0.79 16.73
C ILE A 106 2.14 0.21 17.70
N PRO A 107 2.24 1.54 17.49
CA PRO A 107 1.68 2.53 18.40
C PRO A 107 0.15 2.69 18.24
N ALA A 108 -0.58 1.56 18.24
CA ALA A 108 -2.03 1.49 18.15
C ALA A 108 -2.60 0.53 19.22
N SER A 109 -3.76 0.90 19.77
CA SER A 109 -4.43 0.13 20.83
C SER A 109 -5.31 -0.97 20.24
N LYS A 110 -4.98 -2.22 20.55
CA LYS A 110 -5.72 -3.40 20.09
C LYS A 110 -7.15 -3.40 20.63
N ASN A 111 -8.12 -3.57 19.74
CA ASN A 111 -9.54 -3.68 20.03
C ASN A 111 -10.09 -2.49 20.84
N ALA A 112 -9.49 -1.31 20.70
CA ALA A 112 -10.01 -0.11 21.33
C ALA A 112 -11.41 0.23 20.78
N PRO A 113 -12.33 0.78 21.58
CA PRO A 113 -13.61 1.25 21.06
C PRO A 113 -13.40 2.30 19.96
N LEU A 114 -14.11 2.15 18.83
CA LEU A 114 -14.12 3.11 17.73
C LEU A 114 -14.71 4.43 18.22
N LEU A 115 -14.02 5.54 17.95
CA LEU A 115 -14.50 6.89 18.26
C LEU A 115 -15.67 7.24 17.34
N SER A 116 -16.67 7.95 17.86
CA SER A 116 -17.74 8.47 17.01
C SER A 116 -17.21 9.54 16.04
N PRO A 117 -17.51 9.45 14.73
CA PRO A 117 -17.01 10.38 13.72
C PRO A 117 -17.56 11.80 13.91
N PRO A 118 -16.68 12.82 14.01
CA PRO A 118 -17.08 14.23 14.10
C PRO A 118 -17.27 14.88 12.72
N THR A 119 -17.36 14.09 11.65
CA THR A 119 -17.56 14.57 10.27
C THR A 119 -18.99 15.03 10.03
N THR A 120 -19.21 15.83 8.99
CA THR A 120 -20.54 16.39 8.70
C THR A 120 -21.63 15.33 8.46
N ASN A 121 -21.26 14.16 7.92
CA ASN A 121 -22.16 13.03 7.67
C ASN A 121 -22.17 11.97 8.78
N ASN A 122 -21.47 12.21 9.90
CA ASN A 122 -21.29 11.26 11.00
C ASN A 122 -20.74 9.89 10.54
N ARG A 123 -19.85 9.90 9.54
CA ARG A 123 -19.14 8.71 9.03
C ARG A 123 -17.65 9.01 8.82
N TRP A 124 -16.79 8.07 9.19
CA TRP A 124 -15.37 8.17 8.93
C TRP A 124 -15.06 7.90 7.46
N PRO A 125 -14.21 8.72 6.81
CA PRO A 125 -13.63 8.38 5.52
C PRO A 125 -12.86 7.06 5.56
N VAL A 126 -12.75 6.38 4.42
CA VAL A 126 -12.12 5.06 4.32
C VAL A 126 -11.05 5.02 3.24
N MET A 127 -9.89 4.47 3.58
CA MET A 127 -8.79 4.17 2.65
C MET A 127 -8.49 2.67 2.65
N ILE A 128 -8.28 2.10 1.46
CA ILE A 128 -7.72 0.76 1.31
C ILE A 128 -6.25 0.88 0.89
N PHE A 129 -5.35 0.30 1.69
CA PHE A 129 -3.90 0.35 1.47
C PHE A 129 -3.34 -1.05 1.12
N SER A 130 -2.78 -1.22 -0.09
CA SER A 130 -2.15 -2.47 -0.53
C SER A 130 -0.62 -2.44 -0.33
N HIS A 131 -0.07 -3.50 0.27
CA HIS A 131 1.37 -3.63 0.54
C HIS A 131 2.19 -4.10 -0.68
N GLY A 132 3.48 -3.77 -0.69
CA GLY A 132 4.46 -4.26 -1.66
C GLY A 132 4.86 -5.74 -1.48
N LEU A 133 5.80 -6.22 -2.32
CA LEU A 133 6.44 -7.53 -2.17
C LEU A 133 7.17 -7.63 -0.83
N GLY A 134 7.17 -8.81 -0.20
CA GLY A 134 7.73 -9.02 1.15
C GLY A 134 6.96 -8.30 2.27
N GLY A 135 6.00 -7.44 1.92
CA GLY A 135 5.14 -6.72 2.85
C GLY A 135 4.09 -7.63 3.49
N SER A 136 3.34 -7.04 4.42
CA SER A 136 2.18 -7.66 5.07
C SER A 136 1.25 -6.56 5.58
N ARG A 137 0.11 -6.93 6.18
CA ARG A 137 -0.79 -5.99 6.86
C ARG A 137 -0.14 -5.20 8.01
N ASN A 138 1.04 -5.62 8.47
CA ASN A 138 1.79 -4.96 9.54
C ASN A 138 2.99 -4.14 9.05
N ALA A 139 3.40 -4.24 7.78
CA ALA A 139 4.65 -3.64 7.29
C ALA A 139 4.58 -2.12 7.02
N TYR A 140 3.37 -1.55 7.08
CA TYR A 140 3.07 -0.13 6.82
C TYR A 140 2.21 0.45 7.95
N SER A 141 2.35 -0.11 9.15
CA SER A 141 1.50 0.21 10.30
C SER A 141 1.67 1.65 10.78
N HIS A 142 2.85 2.25 10.59
CA HIS A 142 3.08 3.64 10.94
C HIS A 142 2.41 4.60 9.95
N LEU A 143 2.47 4.32 8.64
CA LEU A 143 1.74 5.09 7.64
C LEU A 143 0.22 4.97 7.86
N ALA A 144 -0.29 3.75 7.95
CA ALA A 144 -1.73 3.49 8.15
C ALA A 144 -2.25 4.10 9.46
N GLY A 145 -1.49 3.96 10.55
CA GLY A 145 -1.84 4.58 11.82
C GLY A 145 -1.72 6.11 11.82
N SER A 146 -0.76 6.68 11.10
CA SER A 146 -0.65 8.14 10.95
C SER A 146 -1.85 8.71 10.20
N ILE A 147 -2.26 8.09 9.10
CA ILE A 147 -3.49 8.47 8.38
C ILE A 147 -4.72 8.28 9.27
N ALA A 148 -4.79 7.19 10.04
CA ALA A 148 -5.90 6.98 10.97
C ALA A 148 -5.95 8.02 12.09
N SER A 149 -4.80 8.44 12.63
CA SER A 149 -4.71 9.51 13.63
C SER A 149 -5.20 10.86 13.10
N HIS A 150 -5.25 11.03 11.77
CA HIS A 150 -5.80 12.20 11.10
C HIS A 150 -7.29 12.10 10.79
N GLY A 151 -7.99 11.07 11.28
CA GLY A 151 -9.46 10.98 11.20
C GLY A 151 -9.97 10.15 10.02
N MET A 152 -9.35 8.99 9.78
CA MET A 152 -9.73 8.09 8.68
C MET A 152 -9.65 6.63 9.12
N ILE A 153 -10.50 5.77 8.57
CA ILE A 153 -10.37 4.32 8.73
C ILE A 153 -9.47 3.80 7.59
N VAL A 154 -8.38 3.12 7.95
CA VAL A 154 -7.43 2.54 6.98
C VAL A 154 -7.46 1.02 7.04
N ILE A 155 -7.75 0.41 5.90
CA ILE A 155 -7.80 -1.04 5.72
C ILE A 155 -6.49 -1.51 5.08
N ALA A 156 -5.77 -2.38 5.77
CA ALA A 156 -4.51 -2.97 5.31
C ALA A 156 -4.70 -4.49 5.11
N PRO A 157 -4.97 -4.97 3.89
CA PRO A 157 -5.08 -6.40 3.59
C PRO A 157 -3.76 -7.15 3.76
N GLU A 158 -3.87 -8.45 4.02
CA GLU A 158 -2.78 -9.40 3.90
C GLU A 158 -3.03 -10.30 2.69
N HIS A 159 -2.25 -10.08 1.63
CA HIS A 159 -2.44 -10.79 0.38
C HIS A 159 -1.92 -12.24 0.46
N ARG A 160 -2.73 -13.19 -0.01
CA ARG A 160 -2.44 -14.63 -0.03
C ARG A 160 -2.00 -15.13 -1.41
N ASP A 161 -1.36 -14.25 -2.16
CA ASP A 161 -0.85 -14.44 -3.50
C ASP A 161 0.62 -14.94 -3.54
N GLY A 162 1.21 -15.22 -2.37
CA GLY A 162 2.63 -15.57 -2.26
C GLY A 162 3.57 -14.37 -2.44
N SER A 163 3.07 -13.13 -2.37
CA SER A 163 3.91 -11.93 -2.33
C SER A 163 4.33 -11.54 -0.91
N THR A 164 3.56 -11.95 0.10
CA THR A 164 3.88 -11.82 1.53
C THR A 164 4.95 -12.84 1.92
N VAL A 165 5.83 -12.52 2.87
CA VAL A 165 6.87 -13.48 3.34
C VAL A 165 6.28 -14.81 3.83
N ILE A 166 5.15 -14.73 4.54
CA ILE A 166 4.29 -15.86 4.91
C ILE A 166 2.92 -15.33 5.32
N SER A 167 1.84 -15.96 4.87
CA SER A 167 0.48 -15.71 5.34
C SER A 167 -0.13 -16.99 5.91
N PHE A 168 -0.98 -16.86 6.93
CA PHE A 168 -1.64 -17.99 7.60
C PHE A 168 -3.14 -17.97 7.31
N ILE A 169 -3.67 -19.07 6.76
CA ILE A 169 -5.09 -19.26 6.46
C ILE A 169 -5.72 -20.12 7.56
N ARG A 170 -6.70 -19.58 8.28
CA ARG A 170 -7.50 -20.37 9.23
C ARG A 170 -8.47 -21.29 8.48
N SER A 171 -8.71 -22.47 9.06
CA SER A 171 -9.74 -23.38 8.59
C SER A 171 -11.13 -22.77 8.82
N VAL A 172 -11.98 -22.82 7.80
CA VAL A 172 -13.40 -22.44 7.91
C VAL A 172 -14.17 -23.64 8.49
N PRO A 173 -14.94 -23.48 9.59
CA PRO A 173 -15.74 -24.57 10.13
C PRO A 173 -16.82 -25.02 9.14
N SER A 174 -16.90 -26.33 8.84
CA SER A 174 -17.99 -26.88 8.03
C SER A 174 -19.29 -26.99 8.85
N PRO A 175 -20.46 -26.62 8.31
CA PRO A 175 -21.75 -26.73 9.01
C PRO A 175 -22.29 -28.16 9.11
N THR A 176 -21.75 -29.12 8.36
CA THR A 176 -22.12 -30.54 8.40
C THR A 176 -21.17 -31.33 9.31
N PRO A 177 -21.67 -31.97 10.39
CA PRO A 177 -20.86 -32.93 11.14
C PRO A 177 -20.78 -34.23 10.31
N THR A 178 -19.79 -34.35 9.44
CA THR A 178 -19.44 -35.64 8.85
C THR A 178 -18.92 -36.58 9.93
N SER A 179 -19.28 -37.84 9.77
CA SER A 179 -19.21 -38.97 10.70
C SER A 179 -17.92 -39.08 11.54
N THR A 180 -18.09 -39.75 12.68
CA THR A 180 -17.19 -39.99 13.82
C THR A 180 -15.77 -40.53 13.52
N GLU A 181 -15.34 -40.63 12.27
CA GLU A 181 -14.01 -41.09 11.83
C GLU A 181 -13.05 -39.94 11.45
N GLU A 182 -13.52 -38.70 11.21
CA GLU A 182 -12.65 -37.53 10.95
C GLU A 182 -12.11 -36.85 12.23
N LYS A 183 -12.47 -37.37 13.41
CA LYS A 183 -12.11 -36.80 14.72
C LYS A 183 -10.68 -37.07 15.17
N ILE A 184 -9.85 -37.76 14.39
CA ILE A 184 -8.48 -38.13 14.79
C ILE A 184 -7.38 -37.56 13.85
N THR A 185 -7.72 -36.99 12.69
CA THR A 185 -6.73 -36.38 11.76
C THR A 185 -6.89 -34.87 11.56
N THR A 186 -7.98 -34.25 12.03
CA THR A 186 -8.20 -32.80 11.94
C THR A 186 -7.50 -32.02 13.07
N SER A 187 -6.21 -32.27 13.29
CA SER A 187 -5.40 -31.36 14.10
C SER A 187 -5.24 -30.04 13.35
N LYS A 188 -6.05 -29.02 13.65
CA LYS A 188 -5.70 -27.58 13.53
C LYS A 188 -4.74 -27.21 12.37
N GLN A 189 -4.97 -27.65 11.14
CA GLN A 189 -4.02 -27.34 10.06
C GLN A 189 -4.30 -25.91 9.58
N LYS A 190 -3.63 -24.95 10.22
CA LYS A 190 -3.39 -23.64 9.61
C LYS A 190 -2.63 -23.89 8.31
N ARG A 191 -3.29 -23.61 7.18
CA ARG A 191 -2.61 -23.63 5.88
C ARG A 191 -1.76 -22.36 5.78
N THR A 192 -0.62 -22.44 5.11
CA THR A 192 0.26 -21.29 4.90
C THR A 192 0.40 -21.02 3.42
N THR A 193 0.46 -19.74 3.05
CA THR A 193 0.95 -19.30 1.75
C THR A 193 2.35 -18.76 1.97
N ASP A 194 3.37 -19.46 1.49
CA ASP A 194 4.76 -19.03 1.54
C ASP A 194 5.09 -18.05 0.41
N TYR A 195 6.17 -17.28 0.57
CA TYR A 195 6.67 -16.40 -0.47
C TYR A 195 7.08 -17.17 -1.73
N VAL A 196 6.55 -16.74 -2.88
CA VAL A 196 6.92 -17.25 -4.20
C VAL A 196 7.95 -16.32 -4.80
N ARG A 197 9.20 -16.76 -4.82
CA ARG A 197 10.29 -16.01 -5.44
C ARG A 197 10.16 -16.04 -6.96
N LEU A 198 10.04 -14.87 -7.55
CA LEU A 198 10.09 -14.65 -8.99
C LEU A 198 11.20 -13.65 -9.26
N GLU A 199 11.93 -13.84 -10.36
CA GLU A 199 12.98 -12.90 -10.75
C GLU A 199 12.42 -11.49 -11.02
N HIS A 200 13.29 -10.48 -10.94
CA HIS A 200 12.94 -9.07 -11.17
C HIS A 200 13.33 -8.62 -12.58
N VAL A 201 13.02 -9.47 -13.57
CA VAL A 201 13.36 -9.23 -14.97
C VAL A 201 12.14 -9.44 -15.87
N PHE A 202 12.14 -8.78 -17.02
CA PHE A 202 11.11 -8.94 -18.04
C PHE A 202 11.26 -10.27 -18.77
N LYS A 203 10.74 -11.34 -18.14
CA LYS A 203 10.59 -12.66 -18.76
C LYS A 203 9.10 -13.00 -18.83
N PRO A 204 8.62 -13.68 -19.90
CA PRO A 204 7.22 -14.10 -19.99
C PRO A 204 6.73 -14.90 -18.77
N GLU A 205 7.59 -15.75 -18.20
CA GLU A 205 7.29 -16.54 -17.00
C GLU A 205 7.12 -15.66 -15.75
N VAL A 206 7.94 -14.61 -15.61
CA VAL A 206 7.85 -13.63 -14.52
C VAL A 206 6.58 -12.80 -14.68
N GLU A 207 6.27 -12.34 -15.90
CA GLU A 207 5.01 -11.64 -16.20
C GLU A 207 3.81 -12.50 -15.81
N GLU A 208 3.78 -13.77 -16.25
CA GLU A 208 2.69 -14.68 -15.94
C GLU A 208 2.57 -14.91 -14.42
N GLY A 209 3.70 -15.11 -13.74
CA GLY A 209 3.74 -15.24 -12.28
C GLY A 209 3.19 -14.01 -11.57
N ARG A 210 3.63 -12.80 -11.93
CA ARG A 210 3.13 -11.55 -11.33
C ARG A 210 1.68 -11.28 -11.67
N ASN A 211 1.21 -11.69 -12.85
CA ASN A 211 -0.21 -11.61 -13.20
C ASN A 211 -1.06 -12.58 -12.38
N LYS A 212 -0.58 -13.80 -12.10
CA LYS A 212 -1.26 -14.73 -11.16
C LYS A 212 -1.39 -14.10 -9.79
N GLN A 213 -0.34 -13.42 -9.32
CA GLN A 213 -0.37 -12.71 -8.04
C GLN A 213 -1.38 -11.56 -8.05
N LEU A 214 -1.36 -10.71 -9.07
CA LEU A 214 -2.32 -9.62 -9.21
C LEU A 214 -3.77 -10.11 -9.28
N LYS A 215 -4.06 -11.22 -9.98
CA LYS A 215 -5.43 -11.80 -10.01
C LYS A 215 -5.95 -12.06 -8.60
N ILE A 216 -5.13 -12.69 -7.74
CA ILE A 216 -5.47 -12.96 -6.34
C ILE A 216 -5.66 -11.64 -5.58
N ARG A 217 -4.71 -10.72 -5.67
CA ARG A 217 -4.78 -9.43 -4.97
C ARG A 217 -6.03 -8.63 -5.33
N LEU A 218 -6.36 -8.53 -6.62
CA LEU A 218 -7.53 -7.78 -7.09
C LEU A 218 -8.84 -8.42 -6.64
N TRP A 219 -8.92 -9.76 -6.68
CA TRP A 219 -10.04 -10.51 -6.14
C TRP A 219 -10.21 -10.30 -4.62
N GLU A 220 -9.11 -10.38 -3.85
CA GLU A 220 -9.11 -10.09 -2.42
C GLU A 220 -9.55 -8.66 -2.12
N LEU A 221 -9.11 -7.65 -2.89
CA LEU A 221 -9.55 -6.26 -2.72
C LEU A 221 -11.05 -6.08 -3.02
N GLY A 222 -11.58 -6.80 -4.01
CA GLY A 222 -13.01 -6.87 -4.27
C GLY A 222 -13.79 -7.45 -3.08
N LEU A 223 -13.31 -8.54 -2.49
CA LEU A 223 -13.91 -9.15 -1.29
C LEU A 223 -13.77 -8.28 -0.04
N VAL A 224 -12.62 -7.60 0.13
CA VAL A 224 -12.43 -6.62 1.20
C VAL A 224 -13.50 -5.54 1.08
N HIS A 225 -13.70 -4.96 -0.10
CA HIS A 225 -14.77 -3.98 -0.33
C HIS A 225 -16.16 -4.53 0.00
N SER A 226 -16.50 -5.75 -0.46
CA SER A 226 -17.76 -6.43 -0.10
C SER A 226 -17.90 -6.57 1.42
N SER A 227 -16.81 -6.90 2.13
CA SER A 227 -16.83 -7.03 3.58
C SER A 227 -17.05 -5.70 4.31
N LEU A 228 -16.51 -4.58 3.80
CA LEU A 228 -16.75 -3.26 4.38
C LEU A 228 -18.22 -2.86 4.27
N LEU A 229 -18.85 -3.13 3.11
CA LEU A 229 -20.28 -2.91 2.91
C LEU A 229 -21.12 -3.76 3.86
N ALA A 230 -20.76 -5.03 4.05
CA ALA A 230 -21.43 -5.93 4.98
C ALA A 230 -21.28 -5.46 6.44
N LEU A 231 -20.07 -5.05 6.85
CA LEU A 231 -19.81 -4.49 8.19
C LEU A 231 -20.62 -3.22 8.46
N ASP A 232 -20.66 -2.28 7.52
CA ASP A 232 -21.39 -1.04 7.69
C ASP A 232 -22.91 -1.26 7.74
N LYS A 233 -23.42 -2.24 6.99
CA LYS A 233 -24.83 -2.67 7.00
C LYS A 233 -25.19 -3.61 8.16
N GLU A 234 -24.26 -3.88 9.06
CA GLU A 234 -24.47 -4.81 10.19
C GLU A 234 -24.87 -6.23 9.75
N THR A 235 -24.38 -6.67 8.59
CA THR A 235 -24.56 -8.05 8.15
C THR A 235 -23.74 -8.98 9.06
N PRO A 236 -24.32 -10.08 9.58
CA PRO A 236 -23.58 -11.00 10.42
C PRO A 236 -22.38 -11.61 9.68
N LEU A 237 -21.18 -11.44 10.25
CA LEU A 237 -19.92 -11.96 9.71
C LEU A 237 -19.15 -12.69 10.81
N THR A 238 -18.62 -13.86 10.48
CA THR A 238 -17.82 -14.68 11.40
C THR A 238 -16.35 -14.27 11.32
N ASN A 239 -15.91 -13.41 12.24
CA ASN A 239 -14.49 -13.11 12.37
C ASN A 239 -13.75 -14.31 12.97
N LEU A 240 -13.01 -15.05 12.14
CA LEU A 240 -12.20 -16.19 12.54
C LEU A 240 -11.02 -15.79 13.44
N ASN A 241 -10.70 -14.50 13.53
CA ASN A 241 -9.74 -14.00 14.50
C ASN A 241 -10.35 -13.91 15.91
N THR A 242 -10.20 -15.00 16.66
CA THR A 242 -10.67 -15.14 18.04
C THR A 242 -10.05 -14.18 19.07
N SER A 243 -9.04 -13.38 18.69
CA SER A 243 -8.42 -12.39 19.57
C SER A 243 -8.98 -10.97 19.39
N SER A 244 -9.92 -10.81 18.46
CA SER A 244 -10.61 -9.57 18.13
C SER A 244 -11.93 -9.47 18.91
N THR A 245 -12.37 -8.26 19.19
CA THR A 245 -13.70 -8.00 19.77
C THR A 245 -14.78 -8.04 18.68
N SER A 246 -16.04 -7.75 19.05
CA SER A 246 -17.13 -7.56 18.09
C SER A 246 -16.76 -6.55 16.99
N LEU A 247 -17.19 -6.84 15.76
CA LEU A 247 -17.08 -5.92 14.63
C LEU A 247 -18.30 -4.97 14.52
N SER A 248 -19.33 -5.16 15.36
CA SER A 248 -20.52 -4.28 15.39
C SER A 248 -20.23 -2.79 15.56
N PRO A 249 -19.14 -2.33 16.21
CA PRO A 249 -18.86 -0.89 16.29
C PRO A 249 -18.66 -0.21 14.92
N PHE A 250 -18.33 -0.94 13.86
CA PHE A 250 -18.16 -0.39 12.50
C PHE A 250 -19.49 -0.17 11.76
N ALA A 251 -20.61 -0.63 12.30
CA ALA A 251 -21.93 -0.48 11.68
C ALA A 251 -22.31 1.01 11.55
N SER A 252 -22.69 1.41 10.34
CA SER A 252 -23.03 2.79 9.99
C SER A 252 -21.96 3.84 10.34
N LYS A 253 -20.67 3.45 10.36
CA LYS A 253 -19.55 4.35 10.69
C LYS A 253 -18.64 4.64 9.51
N MET A 254 -18.78 3.98 8.37
CA MET A 254 -17.89 4.11 7.23
C MET A 254 -18.55 4.90 6.10
N ASP A 255 -17.83 5.88 5.54
CA ASP A 255 -18.28 6.65 4.38
C ASP A 255 -17.88 5.93 3.08
N ILE A 256 -18.65 4.88 2.74
CA ILE A 256 -18.30 3.92 1.68
C ILE A 256 -19.41 3.68 0.66
N HIS A 257 -20.60 4.25 0.86
CA HIS A 257 -21.76 4.00 -0.01
C HIS A 257 -21.88 5.03 -1.13
N GLU A 258 -21.20 6.18 -1.02
CA GLU A 258 -21.15 7.17 -2.09
C GLU A 258 -20.00 6.84 -3.07
N PRO A 259 -20.31 6.69 -4.37
CA PRO A 259 -19.33 6.47 -5.43
C PRO A 259 -18.16 7.46 -5.40
N GLY A 260 -16.94 6.94 -5.47
CA GLY A 260 -15.72 7.76 -5.52
C GLY A 260 -15.17 8.21 -4.16
N LYS A 261 -15.86 7.95 -3.04
CA LYS A 261 -15.40 8.39 -1.70
C LYS A 261 -14.29 7.55 -1.07
N ILE A 262 -14.12 6.31 -1.49
CA ILE A 262 -13.04 5.45 -0.96
C ILE A 262 -11.73 5.83 -1.65
N ALA A 263 -10.72 6.17 -0.85
CA ALA A 263 -9.37 6.37 -1.34
C ALA A 263 -8.64 5.03 -1.49
N PHE A 264 -7.87 4.89 -2.57
CA PHE A 264 -7.05 3.70 -2.80
C PHE A 264 -5.58 4.08 -2.80
N SER A 265 -4.81 3.38 -1.97
CA SER A 265 -3.38 3.62 -1.81
C SER A 265 -2.60 2.32 -1.91
N GLY A 266 -1.36 2.39 -2.37
CA GLY A 266 -0.47 1.25 -2.29
C GLY A 266 0.99 1.64 -2.41
N HIS A 267 1.86 0.74 -2.00
CA HIS A 267 3.31 0.90 -2.14
C HIS A 267 3.90 -0.20 -3.04
N SER A 268 4.82 0.15 -3.95
CA SER A 268 5.54 -0.83 -4.77
C SER A 268 4.59 -1.73 -5.57
N PHE A 269 4.65 -3.05 -5.37
CA PHE A 269 3.68 -3.98 -5.96
C PHE A 269 2.23 -3.70 -5.55
N GLY A 270 2.00 -3.13 -4.37
CA GLY A 270 0.70 -2.65 -3.93
C GLY A 270 0.22 -1.43 -4.73
N ALA A 271 1.09 -0.51 -5.11
CA ALA A 271 0.73 0.60 -6.01
C ALA A 271 0.37 0.08 -7.41
N ALA A 272 1.09 -0.94 -7.90
CA ALA A 272 0.73 -1.63 -9.13
C ALA A 272 -0.64 -2.34 -9.01
N THR A 273 -0.91 -2.94 -7.84
CA THR A 273 -2.21 -3.56 -7.53
C THR A 273 -3.33 -2.53 -7.60
N ILE A 274 -3.18 -1.37 -6.97
CA ILE A 274 -4.18 -0.29 -7.02
C ILE A 274 -4.36 0.20 -8.46
N THR A 275 -3.26 0.40 -9.20
CA THR A 275 -3.33 0.80 -10.61
C THR A 275 -4.17 -0.18 -11.43
N GLN A 276 -3.93 -1.49 -11.28
CA GLN A 276 -4.71 -2.51 -11.97
C GLN A 276 -6.16 -2.56 -11.50
N LEU A 277 -6.42 -2.43 -10.20
CA LEU A 277 -7.78 -2.43 -9.65
C LEU A 277 -8.61 -1.31 -10.26
N ILE A 278 -8.08 -0.08 -10.22
CA ILE A 278 -8.76 1.12 -10.70
C ILE A 278 -9.02 1.00 -12.20
N LYS A 279 -8.00 0.70 -13.01
CA LYS A 279 -8.16 0.63 -14.46
C LYS A 279 -9.04 -0.55 -14.89
N SER A 280 -8.85 -1.74 -14.32
CA SER A 280 -9.63 -2.94 -14.71
C SER A 280 -11.11 -2.82 -14.33
N THR A 281 -11.41 -2.10 -13.26
CA THR A 281 -12.80 -1.89 -12.84
C THR A 281 -13.48 -0.82 -13.71
N PHE A 282 -12.76 0.25 -14.05
CA PHE A 282 -13.29 1.37 -14.80
C PHE A 282 -13.45 1.06 -16.30
N TYR A 283 -12.40 0.55 -16.95
CA TYR A 283 -12.40 0.28 -18.39
C TYR A 283 -13.02 -1.08 -18.69
N GLN A 284 -13.97 -1.10 -19.63
CA GLN A 284 -14.55 -2.34 -20.14
C GLN A 284 -13.89 -2.74 -21.46
N PRO A 285 -13.58 -4.03 -21.63
CA PRO A 285 -13.26 -4.57 -22.94
C PRO A 285 -14.45 -4.37 -23.88
N ASP A 286 -14.19 -3.76 -25.02
CA ASP A 286 -15.13 -3.61 -26.13
C ASP A 286 -14.58 -4.27 -27.41
N SER A 287 -15.27 -4.08 -28.54
CA SER A 287 -14.87 -4.62 -29.86
C SER A 287 -13.51 -4.11 -30.36
N THR A 288 -12.96 -3.05 -29.77
CA THR A 288 -11.64 -2.48 -30.11
C THR A 288 -10.51 -3.06 -29.25
N THR A 289 -10.84 -3.90 -28.27
CA THR A 289 -9.87 -4.50 -27.37
C THR A 289 -9.03 -5.55 -28.11
N PRO A 290 -7.68 -5.46 -28.07
CA PRO A 290 -6.81 -6.44 -28.70
C PRO A 290 -7.03 -7.84 -28.14
N SER A 291 -6.98 -8.85 -28.99
CA SER A 291 -7.08 -10.27 -28.58
C SER A 291 -5.93 -10.72 -27.66
N SER A 292 -4.82 -9.98 -27.64
CA SER A 292 -3.71 -10.19 -26.72
C SER A 292 -4.05 -9.81 -25.27
N TYR A 293 -5.03 -8.93 -25.06
CA TYR A 293 -5.44 -8.51 -23.72
C TYR A 293 -6.20 -9.64 -23.02
N LYS A 294 -5.70 -10.02 -21.84
CA LYS A 294 -6.32 -11.03 -20.98
C LYS A 294 -6.63 -10.36 -19.65
N PRO A 295 -7.90 -9.96 -19.40
CA PRO A 295 -8.24 -9.25 -18.19
C PRO A 295 -7.93 -10.12 -16.97
N ILE A 296 -7.28 -9.52 -15.98
CA ILE A 296 -6.91 -10.17 -14.72
C ILE A 296 -7.92 -9.90 -13.60
N PHE A 297 -8.85 -8.97 -13.81
CA PHE A 297 -9.97 -8.70 -12.92
C PHE A 297 -11.16 -8.21 -13.73
N THR A 298 -12.32 -8.86 -13.55
CA THR A 298 -13.55 -8.58 -14.31
C THR A 298 -14.73 -8.55 -13.35
N PRO A 299 -14.86 -7.50 -12.52
CA PRO A 299 -15.98 -7.39 -11.61
C PRO A 299 -17.28 -7.27 -12.41
N SER A 300 -18.37 -7.87 -11.92
CA SER A 300 -19.66 -7.83 -12.61
C SER A 300 -20.14 -6.39 -12.86
N SER A 301 -20.93 -6.16 -13.91
CA SER A 301 -21.36 -4.82 -14.34
C SER A 301 -22.16 -4.05 -13.28
N ASN A 302 -22.81 -4.76 -12.37
CA ASN A 302 -23.62 -4.19 -11.29
C ASN A 302 -22.93 -4.32 -9.91
N SER A 303 -21.65 -4.70 -9.88
CA SER A 303 -20.91 -4.87 -8.64
C SER A 303 -20.74 -3.54 -7.90
N PRO A 304 -20.89 -3.51 -6.57
CA PRO A 304 -20.66 -2.29 -5.79
C PRO A 304 -19.27 -1.67 -5.98
N ILE A 305 -18.21 -2.49 -6.13
CA ILE A 305 -16.84 -1.98 -6.37
C ILE A 305 -16.74 -1.22 -7.70
N ARG A 306 -17.53 -1.63 -8.71
CA ARG A 306 -17.58 -0.96 -10.00
C ARG A 306 -18.28 0.39 -9.93
N LEU A 307 -19.33 0.50 -9.13
CA LEU A 307 -19.96 1.79 -8.84
C LEU A 307 -19.01 2.70 -8.04
N GLN A 308 -18.19 2.11 -7.16
CA GLN A 308 -17.32 2.86 -6.27
C GLN A 308 -16.14 3.53 -6.98
N ILE A 309 -15.62 2.94 -8.06
CA ILE A 309 -14.50 3.48 -8.82
C ILE A 309 -15.03 4.45 -9.89
N THR A 310 -14.76 5.73 -9.71
CA THR A 310 -15.21 6.82 -10.58
C THR A 310 -14.03 7.72 -10.97
N SER A 311 -14.30 8.76 -11.77
CA SER A 311 -13.29 9.78 -12.08
C SER A 311 -12.89 10.63 -10.87
N GLN A 312 -13.67 10.61 -9.79
CA GLN A 312 -13.39 11.36 -8.55
C GLN A 312 -12.59 10.53 -7.52
N THR A 313 -12.41 9.23 -7.75
CA THR A 313 -11.71 8.34 -6.83
C THR A 313 -10.27 8.83 -6.59
N PRO A 314 -9.89 9.17 -5.34
CA PRO A 314 -8.51 9.54 -5.01
C PRO A 314 -7.60 8.31 -5.10
N VAL A 315 -6.46 8.47 -5.78
CA VAL A 315 -5.47 7.40 -5.96
C VAL A 315 -4.10 7.88 -5.47
N ILE A 316 -3.49 7.08 -4.60
CA ILE A 316 -2.17 7.35 -4.00
C ILE A 316 -1.21 6.20 -4.35
N LEU A 317 -0.11 6.51 -5.01
CA LEU A 317 0.89 5.55 -5.46
C LEU A 317 2.24 5.88 -4.85
N LEU A 318 2.75 5.02 -3.98
CA LEU A 318 4.07 5.18 -3.37
C LEU A 318 5.06 4.24 -4.08
N ASP A 319 6.12 4.78 -4.66
CA ASP A 319 7.14 4.03 -5.43
C ASP A 319 6.54 2.98 -6.36
N VAL A 320 5.73 3.38 -7.34
CA VAL A 320 4.96 2.40 -8.12
C VAL A 320 5.86 1.45 -8.89
N TRP A 321 5.72 0.14 -8.69
CA TRP A 321 6.51 -0.84 -9.43
C TRP A 321 5.83 -1.18 -10.76
N ASN A 322 6.39 -0.71 -11.89
CA ASN A 322 5.72 -0.80 -13.19
C ASN A 322 5.82 -2.17 -13.89
N LEU A 323 6.78 -3.03 -13.51
CA LEU A 323 6.99 -4.33 -14.17
C LEU A 323 5.71 -5.18 -14.30
N PRO A 324 4.88 -5.33 -13.24
CA PRO A 324 3.64 -6.11 -13.31
C PRO A 324 2.54 -5.46 -14.18
N LEU A 325 2.73 -4.23 -14.64
CA LEU A 325 1.76 -3.47 -15.43
C LEU A 325 2.08 -3.47 -16.92
N SER A 326 3.33 -3.76 -17.28
CA SER A 326 3.86 -3.69 -18.65
C SER A 326 3.75 -4.98 -19.45
N GLY A 327 3.12 -6.01 -18.89
CA GLY A 327 2.98 -7.31 -19.56
C GLY A 327 2.15 -7.24 -20.84
N ASN A 328 2.48 -8.05 -21.85
CA ASN A 328 1.75 -8.10 -23.13
C ASN A 328 0.25 -8.35 -22.95
N SER A 329 -0.09 -9.14 -21.94
CA SER A 329 -1.47 -9.51 -21.62
C SER A 329 -2.28 -8.40 -20.94
N VAL A 330 -1.62 -7.37 -20.40
CA VAL A 330 -2.23 -6.26 -19.66
C VAL A 330 -1.90 -4.88 -20.24
N SER A 331 -1.06 -4.83 -21.28
CA SER A 331 -0.56 -3.60 -21.90
C SER A 331 -1.65 -2.70 -22.49
N TRP A 332 -2.75 -3.28 -22.97
CA TRP A 332 -3.92 -2.51 -23.41
C TRP A 332 -4.44 -1.61 -22.29
N LEU A 333 -4.50 -2.12 -21.07
CA LEU A 333 -4.99 -1.39 -19.91
C LEU A 333 -3.95 -0.39 -19.41
N TRP A 334 -2.66 -0.75 -19.45
CA TRP A 334 -1.55 0.16 -19.17
C TRP A 334 -1.65 1.45 -20.00
N ASN A 335 -1.93 1.31 -21.29
CA ASN A 335 -2.06 2.42 -22.25
C ASN A 335 -3.28 3.32 -22.03
N LYS A 336 -4.24 2.94 -21.16
CA LYS A 336 -5.37 3.81 -20.79
C LYS A 336 -4.95 4.78 -19.69
N PRO A 337 -5.37 6.06 -19.72
CA PRO A 337 -5.12 6.98 -18.61
C PRO A 337 -5.84 6.53 -17.33
N PHE A 338 -5.56 7.20 -16.21
CA PHE A 338 -6.41 7.03 -15.03
C PHE A 338 -7.81 7.64 -15.25
N PRO A 339 -8.87 7.13 -14.58
CA PRO A 339 -10.23 7.63 -14.73
C PRO A 339 -10.41 9.14 -14.46
N CYS A 340 -9.55 9.73 -13.63
CA CYS A 340 -9.57 11.16 -13.32
C CYS A 340 -9.34 12.07 -14.53
N TYR A 341 -8.78 11.55 -15.63
CA TYR A 341 -8.56 12.25 -16.90
C TYR A 341 -9.75 12.22 -17.86
N THR A 342 -10.85 11.59 -17.47
CA THR A 342 -12.11 11.69 -18.22
C THR A 342 -12.61 13.14 -18.28
N PRO A 343 -13.42 13.53 -19.27
CA PRO A 343 -13.86 14.93 -19.43
C PRO A 343 -14.58 15.53 -18.21
N THR A 344 -15.24 14.69 -17.41
CA THR A 344 -15.94 15.10 -16.18
C THR A 344 -15.08 14.98 -14.92
N GLY A 345 -13.85 14.49 -15.05
CA GLY A 345 -12.93 14.26 -13.95
C GLY A 345 -12.21 15.53 -13.46
N PRO A 346 -11.53 15.43 -12.31
CA PRO A 346 -10.75 16.53 -11.76
C PRO A 346 -9.38 16.70 -12.45
N GLY A 347 -9.01 15.85 -13.41
CA GLY A 347 -7.67 15.79 -14.00
C GLY A 347 -6.67 15.09 -13.07
N GLY A 348 -5.38 15.28 -13.31
CA GLY A 348 -4.30 14.69 -12.50
C GLY A 348 -4.35 15.07 -11.03
N SER A 349 -5.03 16.16 -10.65
CA SER A 349 -5.14 16.59 -9.26
C SER A 349 -5.75 15.55 -8.29
N ALA A 350 -6.41 14.48 -8.77
CA ALA A 350 -6.86 13.36 -7.93
C ALA A 350 -5.82 12.24 -7.74
N LEU A 351 -4.66 12.36 -8.38
CA LEU A 351 -3.55 11.43 -8.32
C LEU A 351 -2.41 12.03 -7.50
N LEU A 352 -1.96 11.28 -6.50
CA LEU A 352 -0.73 11.53 -5.78
C LEU A 352 0.23 10.37 -6.05
N ALA A 353 1.40 10.68 -6.58
CA ALA A 353 2.49 9.74 -6.73
C ALA A 353 3.72 10.27 -5.99
N ILE A 354 4.31 9.43 -5.15
CA ILE A 354 5.49 9.79 -4.35
C ILE A 354 6.56 8.73 -4.60
N GLU A 355 7.64 9.14 -5.23
CA GLU A 355 8.83 8.32 -5.41
C GLU A 355 9.82 8.57 -4.28
N SER A 356 10.66 7.57 -4.04
CA SER A 356 11.92 7.69 -3.35
C SER A 356 12.98 8.25 -4.31
N GLU A 357 14.08 8.77 -3.75
CA GLU A 357 15.21 9.23 -4.57
C GLU A 357 15.80 8.06 -5.39
N ALA A 358 15.79 6.85 -4.84
CA ALA A 358 16.22 5.64 -5.53
C ALA A 358 15.37 5.35 -6.79
N PHE A 359 14.03 5.43 -6.68
CA PHE A 359 13.15 5.23 -7.84
C PHE A 359 13.22 6.40 -8.83
N PHE A 360 13.37 7.63 -8.34
CA PHE A 360 13.60 8.80 -9.19
C PHE A 360 14.88 8.66 -10.04
N LYS A 361 15.97 8.14 -9.45
CA LYS A 361 17.23 7.89 -10.17
C LYS A 361 17.15 6.74 -11.16
N TRP A 362 16.17 5.83 -11.03
CA TRP A 362 15.96 4.74 -11.98
C TRP A 362 15.27 5.23 -13.28
N ARG A 363 16.04 5.91 -14.13
CA ARG A 363 15.55 6.66 -15.31
C ARG A 363 14.59 5.89 -16.23
N VAL A 364 14.87 4.62 -16.53
CA VAL A 364 14.01 3.78 -17.38
C VAL A 364 12.63 3.57 -16.74
N HIS A 365 12.62 3.22 -15.46
CA HIS A 365 11.39 3.04 -14.71
C HIS A 365 10.66 4.38 -14.49
N LEU A 366 11.39 5.46 -14.18
CA LEU A 366 10.81 6.79 -14.03
C LEU A 366 10.10 7.24 -15.31
N LYS A 367 10.65 6.95 -16.50
CA LYS A 367 9.98 7.20 -17.79
C LYS A 367 8.65 6.45 -17.89
N MET A 368 8.60 5.19 -17.45
CA MET A 368 7.35 4.41 -17.38
C MET A 368 6.35 5.01 -16.39
N THR A 369 6.79 5.43 -15.20
CA THR A 369 5.92 6.09 -14.21
C THR A 369 5.36 7.40 -14.74
N LYS A 370 6.19 8.24 -15.37
CA LYS A 370 5.75 9.50 -15.99
C LYS A 370 4.62 9.26 -17.00
N ARG A 371 4.77 8.24 -17.85
CA ARG A 371 3.73 7.82 -18.80
C ARG A 371 2.48 7.31 -18.09
N LEU A 372 2.64 6.44 -17.09
CA LEU A 372 1.52 5.89 -16.31
C LEU A 372 0.63 6.99 -15.72
N LEU A 373 1.25 8.05 -15.19
CA LEU A 373 0.58 9.17 -14.54
C LEU A 373 0.06 10.22 -15.53
N SER A 374 0.41 10.15 -16.81
CA SER A 374 -0.01 11.13 -17.81
C SER A 374 -1.45 10.88 -18.30
N ARG A 375 -2.04 11.90 -18.94
CA ARG A 375 -3.34 11.79 -19.63
C ARG A 375 -3.32 10.91 -20.88
N ASP A 376 -2.14 10.57 -21.39
CA ASP A 376 -1.97 9.66 -22.51
C ASP A 376 -0.75 8.73 -22.30
N PRO A 377 -0.91 7.65 -21.51
CA PRO A 377 0.18 6.69 -21.27
C PRO A 377 0.67 5.98 -22.54
N SER A 378 -0.12 6.00 -23.61
CA SER A 378 0.23 5.38 -24.89
C SER A 378 1.20 6.22 -25.71
N SER A 379 1.25 7.54 -25.47
CA SER A 379 2.17 8.45 -26.15
C SER A 379 3.63 8.14 -25.81
N LEU A 380 4.47 8.13 -26.84
CA LEU A 380 5.93 8.05 -26.75
C LEU A 380 6.59 9.40 -27.03
N VAL A 381 5.80 10.44 -27.28
CA VAL A 381 6.27 11.80 -27.55
C VAL A 381 5.81 12.76 -26.45
N PRO A 382 6.54 13.86 -26.22
CA PRO A 382 6.14 14.89 -25.28
C PRO A 382 4.72 15.38 -25.56
N LEU A 383 3.91 15.46 -24.51
CA LEU A 383 2.61 16.10 -24.57
C LEU A 383 2.77 17.61 -24.49
N PRO A 384 1.90 18.40 -25.15
CA PRO A 384 1.88 19.86 -24.99
C PRO A 384 1.77 20.26 -23.51
N ALA A 385 2.33 21.44 -23.16
CA ALA A 385 2.29 21.98 -21.81
C ALA A 385 0.85 21.99 -21.26
N GLU A 386 0.68 21.38 -20.09
CA GLU A 386 -0.64 21.10 -19.52
C GLU A 386 -1.13 22.21 -18.60
N PRO A 387 -2.44 22.51 -18.59
CA PRO A 387 -3.05 23.29 -17.51
C PRO A 387 -2.77 22.64 -16.16
N GLU A 388 -2.59 23.46 -15.12
CA GLU A 388 -2.21 23.00 -13.77
C GLU A 388 -3.18 21.93 -13.20
N ARG A 389 -4.47 22.02 -13.53
CA ARG A 389 -5.51 21.05 -13.12
C ARG A 389 -5.28 19.63 -13.66
N GLU A 390 -4.64 19.51 -14.82
CA GLU A 390 -4.39 18.22 -15.48
C GLU A 390 -3.12 17.53 -14.93
N GLN A 391 -2.26 18.25 -14.23
CA GLN A 391 -1.02 17.70 -13.71
C GLN A 391 -1.26 16.89 -12.43
N PRO A 392 -0.65 15.70 -12.29
CA PRO A 392 -0.69 14.94 -11.06
C PRO A 392 0.20 15.57 -9.98
N HIS A 393 -0.12 15.29 -8.72
CA HIS A 393 0.79 15.57 -7.61
C HIS A 393 1.90 14.51 -7.63
N PHE A 394 2.96 14.76 -8.39
CA PHE A 394 4.06 13.82 -8.56
C PHE A 394 5.35 14.38 -7.94
N TYR A 395 5.86 13.70 -6.92
CA TYR A 395 6.97 14.20 -6.09
C TYR A 395 7.96 13.09 -5.76
N TYR A 396 9.17 13.48 -5.36
CA TYR A 396 10.05 12.61 -4.58
C TYR A 396 10.67 13.33 -3.38
N ALA A 397 11.03 12.56 -2.37
CA ALA A 397 11.78 13.05 -1.23
C ALA A 397 13.29 12.81 -1.42
N ASN A 398 14.12 13.84 -1.28
CA ASN A 398 15.58 13.69 -1.31
C ASN A 398 16.05 12.78 -0.18
N THR A 399 17.18 12.11 -0.37
CA THR A 399 17.81 11.21 0.62
C THR A 399 16.89 10.09 1.11
N SER A 400 15.97 9.65 0.25
CA SER A 400 15.03 8.57 0.53
C SER A 400 15.30 7.36 -0.35
N ALA A 401 15.09 6.17 0.22
CA ALA A 401 15.11 4.92 -0.53
C ALA A 401 13.74 4.24 -0.47
N HIS A 402 13.58 3.15 -1.23
CA HIS A 402 12.32 2.43 -1.33
C HIS A 402 11.68 2.05 0.02
N LEU A 403 12.51 1.59 0.96
CA LEU A 403 12.04 1.23 2.30
C LEU A 403 11.54 2.41 3.15
N SER A 404 11.81 3.67 2.76
CA SER A 404 11.33 4.86 3.48
C SER A 404 9.81 4.95 3.48
N GLN A 405 9.16 4.27 2.54
CA GLN A 405 7.70 4.15 2.44
C GLN A 405 7.10 3.15 3.44
N SER A 406 7.93 2.38 4.16
CA SER A 406 7.52 1.29 5.04
C SER A 406 7.97 1.49 6.49
N ASP A 407 7.51 0.63 7.39
CA ASP A 407 7.91 0.64 8.79
C ASP A 407 9.41 0.36 8.99
N PHE A 408 10.10 -0.27 8.03
CA PHE A 408 11.53 -0.58 8.12
C PHE A 408 12.39 0.69 8.20
N GLY A 409 12.04 1.72 7.42
CA GLY A 409 12.71 3.02 7.49
C GLY A 409 12.64 3.66 8.89
N MET A 410 11.50 3.50 9.55
CA MET A 410 11.23 4.04 10.88
C MET A 410 11.88 3.24 12.01
N LEU A 411 11.85 1.91 11.92
CA LEU A 411 12.34 1.02 12.96
C LEU A 411 13.85 0.82 12.92
N PHE A 412 14.49 0.90 11.75
CA PHE A 412 15.92 0.60 11.62
C PHE A 412 16.70 1.76 10.99
N PRO A 413 16.58 2.99 11.51
CA PRO A 413 17.15 4.20 10.87
C PRO A 413 18.67 4.13 10.73
N TRP A 414 19.38 3.47 11.65
CA TRP A 414 20.84 3.29 11.52
C TRP A 414 21.22 2.32 10.39
N VAL A 415 20.44 1.25 10.22
CA VAL A 415 20.66 0.24 9.17
C VAL A 415 20.39 0.89 7.82
N THR A 416 19.24 1.55 7.69
CA THR A 416 18.84 2.21 6.44
C THR A 416 19.77 3.38 6.09
N LYS A 417 20.22 4.17 7.08
CA LYS A 417 21.26 5.19 6.83
C LYS A 417 22.57 4.58 6.36
N ARG A 418 23.03 3.49 6.99
CA ARG A 418 24.33 2.87 6.67
C ARG A 418 24.36 2.21 5.29
N PHE A 419 23.26 1.57 4.89
CA PHE A 419 23.23 0.74 3.69
C PHE A 419 22.49 1.38 2.51
N LEU A 420 21.58 2.33 2.77
CA LEU A 420 20.73 2.96 1.74
C LEU A 420 20.86 4.49 1.72
N ALA A 421 21.80 5.05 2.49
CA ALA A 421 22.03 6.50 2.60
C ALA A 421 20.77 7.32 2.95
N ILE A 422 19.80 6.71 3.64
CA ILE A 422 18.56 7.39 4.03
C ILE A 422 18.85 8.41 5.13
N GLU A 423 18.32 9.63 4.98
CA GLU A 423 18.33 10.66 6.00
C GLU A 423 16.92 11.00 6.45
N GLU A 424 16.76 11.30 7.75
CA GLU A 424 15.49 11.74 8.35
C GLU A 424 14.25 10.89 7.97
N PRO A 425 14.25 9.54 8.16
CA PRO A 425 13.14 8.68 7.72
C PRO A 425 11.77 9.06 8.32
N GLU A 426 11.77 9.56 9.56
CA GLU A 426 10.56 10.09 10.21
C GLU A 426 10.01 11.34 9.51
N ARG A 427 10.88 12.20 8.98
CA ARG A 427 10.47 13.35 8.19
C ARG A 427 9.91 12.92 6.84
N ILE A 428 10.56 11.99 6.14
CA ILE A 428 10.07 11.45 4.87
C ILE A 428 8.66 10.86 5.05
N MET A 429 8.45 10.07 6.11
CA MET A 429 7.15 9.52 6.42
C MET A 429 6.10 10.60 6.73
N ARG A 430 6.46 11.66 7.46
CA ARG A 430 5.57 12.82 7.68
C ARG A 430 5.23 13.55 6.38
N LEU A 431 6.17 13.72 5.45
CA LEU A 431 5.89 14.30 4.13
C LEU A 431 4.87 13.48 3.34
N ASN A 432 4.98 12.15 3.38
CA ASN A 432 3.99 11.27 2.78
C ASN A 432 2.60 11.48 3.38
N VAL A 433 2.48 11.43 4.72
CA VAL A 433 1.22 11.62 5.44
C VAL A 433 0.62 12.99 5.14
N ARG A 434 1.45 14.04 5.14
CA ARG A 434 1.07 15.41 4.83
C ARG A 434 0.53 15.57 3.42
N ALA A 435 1.21 15.01 2.41
CA ALA A 435 0.76 15.04 1.02
C ALA A 435 -0.55 14.25 0.83
N ILE A 436 -0.66 13.07 1.44
CA ILE A 436 -1.86 12.24 1.37
C ILE A 436 -3.06 12.96 2.00
N THR A 437 -2.91 13.49 3.21
CA THR A 437 -4.01 14.19 3.89
C THR A 437 -4.41 15.47 3.17
N GLN A 438 -3.47 16.19 2.55
CA GLN A 438 -3.81 17.36 1.72
C GLN A 438 -4.58 16.96 0.46
N LEU A 439 -4.15 15.92 -0.27
CA LEU A 439 -4.91 15.39 -1.41
C LEU A 439 -6.35 15.05 -1.00
N LEU A 440 -6.53 14.35 0.13
CA LEU A 440 -7.85 13.98 0.63
C LEU A 440 -8.73 15.21 0.88
N ARG A 441 -8.21 16.24 1.55
CA ARG A 441 -8.94 17.51 1.77
C ARG A 441 -9.30 18.20 0.45
N ASP A 442 -8.39 18.22 -0.52
CA ASP A 442 -8.64 18.79 -1.85
C ASP A 442 -9.69 18.02 -2.65
N ARG A 443 -9.99 16.77 -2.27
CA ARG A 443 -11.09 15.93 -2.81
C ARG A 443 -12.35 15.95 -1.96
N GLY A 444 -12.44 16.85 -0.97
CA GLY A 444 -13.61 16.98 -0.11
C GLY A 444 -13.79 15.80 0.84
N ILE A 445 -12.71 15.09 1.15
CA ILE A 445 -12.69 14.04 2.18
C ILE A 445 -12.29 14.70 3.51
N GLU A 446 -13.17 14.57 4.51
CA GLU A 446 -13.03 15.22 5.81
C GLU A 446 -12.00 14.51 6.71
N VAL A 447 -10.73 14.88 6.55
CA VAL A 447 -9.66 14.56 7.49
C VAL A 447 -9.24 15.80 8.29
N SER A 448 -8.59 15.58 9.42
CA SER A 448 -8.12 16.65 10.31
C SER A 448 -7.08 17.57 9.65
N LYS A 449 -6.86 18.72 10.29
CA LYS A 449 -5.86 19.73 9.91
C LYS A 449 -4.44 19.14 9.93
N THR A 450 -3.57 19.60 9.03
CA THR A 450 -2.12 19.33 9.13
C THR A 450 -1.58 20.00 10.39
N SER A 451 -0.88 19.24 11.22
CA SER A 451 -0.28 19.73 12.46
C SER A 451 0.88 20.69 12.18
N HIS A 452 1.20 21.58 13.13
CA HIS A 452 2.38 22.45 13.00
C HIS A 452 3.70 21.65 12.91
N GLU A 453 3.77 20.50 13.59
CA GLU A 453 4.90 19.58 13.55
C GLU A 453 5.14 19.00 12.15
N ASP A 454 4.07 18.65 11.43
CA ASP A 454 4.15 18.16 10.05
C ASP A 454 4.47 19.29 9.05
N MET A 455 4.08 20.52 9.37
CA MET A 455 4.39 21.69 8.55
C MET A 455 5.86 22.13 8.63
N GLU A 456 6.65 21.54 9.54
CA GLU A 456 8.04 21.91 9.83
C GLU A 456 8.21 23.39 10.20
N TYR A 457 7.22 23.95 10.90
CA TYR A 457 7.29 25.33 11.38
C TYR A 457 8.20 25.47 12.59
N GLU A 458 9.08 26.46 12.55
CA GLU A 458 9.96 26.82 13.68
C GLU A 458 9.18 27.47 14.83
N ASP A 459 8.05 28.13 14.53
CA ASP A 459 7.17 28.72 15.54
C ASP A 459 6.26 27.64 16.18
N PRO A 460 6.45 27.34 17.48
CA PRO A 460 5.63 26.35 18.18
C PRO A 460 4.16 26.78 18.36
N ASN A 461 3.83 28.06 18.12
CA ASN A 461 2.47 28.58 18.20
C ASN A 461 1.76 28.61 16.84
N ALA A 462 2.40 28.15 15.77
CA ALA A 462 1.79 28.15 14.46
C ALA A 462 0.53 27.26 14.44
N GLU A 463 -0.56 27.79 13.91
CA GLU A 463 -1.84 27.07 13.88
C GLU A 463 -1.84 25.92 12.87
N ALA A 464 -2.53 24.83 13.23
CA ALA A 464 -2.82 23.75 12.30
C ALA A 464 -3.75 24.24 11.16
N THR A 465 -3.55 23.74 9.93
CA THR A 465 -4.26 24.23 8.74
C THR A 465 -5.02 23.13 8.01
N ASN A 466 -6.17 23.48 7.42
CA ASN A 466 -6.89 22.63 6.47
C ASN A 466 -6.44 22.85 5.02
N LYS A 467 -5.61 23.88 4.78
CA LYS A 467 -5.14 24.31 3.45
C LYS A 467 -3.63 24.42 3.50
N ASP A 468 -2.97 23.29 3.31
CA ASP A 468 -1.53 23.20 3.22
C ASP A 468 -1.10 23.28 1.76
N ASP A 469 -1.27 24.46 1.15
CA ASP A 469 -0.89 24.68 -0.25
C ASP A 469 0.62 24.51 -0.49
N LYS A 470 1.43 24.51 0.58
CA LYS A 470 2.88 24.36 0.50
C LYS A 470 3.28 22.95 0.07
N ILE A 471 2.62 21.90 0.56
CA ILE A 471 3.04 20.53 0.21
C ILE A 471 2.94 20.24 -1.30
N PHE A 472 2.10 20.99 -2.03
CA PHE A 472 1.98 20.91 -3.49
C PHE A 472 2.53 22.12 -4.25
N ARG A 473 3.17 23.06 -3.56
CA ARG A 473 3.85 24.19 -4.20
C ARG A 473 5.32 23.86 -4.40
N ARG A 474 5.75 23.91 -5.66
CA ARG A 474 7.12 23.62 -6.10
C ARG A 474 8.16 24.42 -5.31
N GLY A 475 9.19 23.74 -4.82
CA GLY A 475 10.31 24.35 -4.08
C GLY A 475 9.96 24.97 -2.73
N SER A 476 8.75 24.74 -2.20
CA SER A 476 8.32 25.36 -0.94
C SER A 476 8.54 24.49 0.31
N VAL A 477 8.88 23.21 0.12
CA VAL A 477 9.20 22.25 1.18
C VAL A 477 10.59 21.66 0.92
N ARG A 478 11.45 21.65 1.93
CA ARG A 478 12.86 21.23 1.80
C ARG A 478 12.96 19.78 1.30
N GLY A 479 13.70 19.58 0.22
CA GLY A 479 13.97 18.24 -0.34
C GLY A 479 12.71 17.47 -0.72
N TRP A 480 11.63 18.19 -1.04
CA TRP A 480 10.37 17.65 -1.54
C TRP A 480 10.17 18.20 -2.95
N GLU A 481 10.59 17.42 -3.93
CA GLU A 481 10.85 17.90 -5.27
C GLU A 481 9.75 17.41 -6.22
N TRP A 482 9.12 18.36 -6.92
CA TRP A 482 8.08 18.04 -7.90
C TRP A 482 8.70 17.45 -9.18
N ILE A 483 8.01 16.47 -9.76
CA ILE A 483 8.40 15.80 -11.00
C ILE A 483 7.34 16.07 -12.07
N SER A 484 7.78 16.50 -13.25
CA SER A 484 6.91 16.60 -14.44
C SER A 484 6.63 15.22 -15.04
N THR A 485 5.42 15.00 -15.54
CA THR A 485 5.07 13.85 -16.39
C THR A 485 5.65 13.95 -17.81
N ASP A 486 6.25 15.09 -18.18
CA ASP A 486 6.92 15.25 -19.47
C ASP A 486 8.14 14.32 -19.59
N ILE A 487 8.22 13.65 -20.74
CA ILE A 487 9.24 12.68 -21.12
C ILE A 487 10.26 13.23 -22.14
N SER A 488 10.19 14.52 -22.50
CA SER A 488 11.10 15.19 -23.45
C SER A 488 12.58 14.96 -23.12
N GLU A 489 12.97 15.10 -21.85
CA GLU A 489 14.33 14.86 -21.35
C GLU A 489 14.73 13.38 -21.25
N MET A 490 13.88 12.47 -21.73
CA MET A 490 14.04 11.02 -21.63
C MET A 490 13.80 10.31 -22.98
N MET A 491 13.80 11.05 -24.09
CA MET A 491 13.57 10.52 -25.43
C MET A 491 14.70 9.60 -25.92
N ASP A 492 15.91 9.80 -25.42
CA ASP A 492 17.12 9.01 -25.70
C ASP A 492 17.14 7.64 -25.02
N ILE A 493 16.25 7.39 -24.05
CA ILE A 493 16.17 6.14 -23.30
C ILE A 493 15.34 5.11 -24.09
N ASP A 494 15.99 4.07 -24.62
CA ASP A 494 15.32 2.91 -25.22
C ASP A 494 14.80 1.96 -24.13
N GLU A 495 13.47 1.92 -24.00
CA GLU A 495 12.78 1.04 -23.06
C GLU A 495 12.88 -0.45 -23.48
N GLN A 496 12.84 -0.76 -24.79
CA GLN A 496 12.81 -2.13 -25.29
C GLN A 496 14.17 -2.82 -25.21
N GLU A 497 15.26 -2.08 -25.40
CA GLU A 497 16.63 -2.62 -25.32
C GLU A 497 17.06 -2.91 -23.86
N SER A 498 16.63 -2.09 -22.90
CA SER A 498 16.81 -2.33 -21.46
C SER A 498 15.91 -3.46 -20.93
N MET A 499 14.67 -3.56 -21.43
CA MET A 499 13.75 -4.65 -21.05
C MET A 499 14.23 -6.02 -21.56
N ARG A 500 14.87 -6.11 -22.74
CA ARG A 500 15.36 -7.39 -23.32
C ARG A 500 16.70 -7.87 -22.78
N SER A 501 17.54 -6.99 -22.25
CA SER A 501 18.89 -7.34 -21.80
C SER A 501 18.97 -7.85 -20.36
N GLY A 502 17.88 -7.80 -19.58
CA GLY A 502 17.89 -8.18 -18.16
C GLY A 502 18.89 -7.39 -17.32
N ALA A 503 19.45 -6.32 -17.86
CA ALA A 503 20.51 -5.53 -17.29
C ALA A 503 19.98 -4.14 -16.95
N ILE A 504 20.18 -3.77 -15.68
CA ILE A 504 20.38 -2.38 -15.27
C ILE A 504 21.34 -1.77 -16.30
N ALA A 505 20.88 -0.80 -17.08
CA ALA A 505 21.68 -0.23 -18.14
C ALA A 505 22.94 0.43 -17.55
N ASP A 506 24.09 -0.10 -17.96
CA ASP A 506 25.37 0.57 -18.06
C ASP A 506 25.17 1.92 -18.80
N VAL A 507 24.95 3.00 -18.07
CA VAL A 507 25.29 4.33 -18.56
C VAL A 507 26.74 4.56 -18.13
N LYS A 508 27.65 4.52 -19.11
CA LYS A 508 29.05 4.93 -18.94
C LYS A 508 29.10 6.37 -18.45
N GLY A 509 29.15 6.52 -17.14
CA GLY A 509 29.23 7.82 -16.49
C GLY A 509 28.69 7.80 -15.07
N ASP A 510 29.14 6.86 -14.24
CA ASP A 510 29.60 7.09 -12.86
C ASP A 510 29.76 5.72 -12.17
N LYS A 511 30.99 5.34 -11.81
CA LYS A 511 31.31 4.00 -11.27
C LYS A 511 30.79 3.78 -9.83
N GLY A 512 29.98 4.68 -9.29
CA GLY A 512 29.27 4.55 -8.00
C GLY A 512 27.85 3.96 -8.09
N ALA A 513 27.11 4.22 -9.17
CA ALA A 513 25.66 3.95 -9.24
C ALA A 513 25.27 2.50 -9.60
N MET A 514 26.19 1.73 -10.19
CA MET A 514 25.93 0.34 -10.63
C MET A 514 25.81 -0.65 -9.46
N LYS A 515 26.43 -0.34 -8.32
CA LYS A 515 26.32 -1.16 -7.12
C LYS A 515 24.97 -0.91 -6.43
N GLU A 516 24.52 0.35 -6.41
CA GLU A 516 23.24 0.76 -5.82
C GLU A 516 22.03 0.20 -6.57
N ALA A 517 21.95 0.22 -7.91
CA ALA A 517 20.74 -0.27 -8.61
C ALA A 517 20.54 -1.80 -8.51
N LYS A 518 21.64 -2.57 -8.50
CA LYS A 518 21.57 -4.03 -8.31
C LYS A 518 21.30 -4.37 -6.84
N GLU A 519 21.90 -3.63 -5.91
CA GLU A 519 21.57 -3.71 -4.47
C GLU A 519 20.19 -3.12 -4.14
N THR A 520 19.58 -2.30 -5.00
CA THR A 520 18.21 -1.76 -4.82
C THR A 520 17.17 -2.78 -5.30
N VAL A 521 17.40 -3.47 -6.41
CA VAL A 521 16.48 -4.52 -6.91
C VAL A 521 16.63 -5.81 -6.11
N ASP A 522 17.86 -6.23 -5.79
CA ASP A 522 18.07 -7.33 -4.83
C ASP A 522 17.72 -6.87 -3.40
N GLY A 523 17.84 -5.59 -3.07
CA GLY A 523 17.38 -4.99 -1.80
C GLY A 523 15.86 -4.82 -1.69
N ILE A 524 15.12 -4.79 -2.79
CA ILE A 524 13.65 -4.87 -2.78
C ILE A 524 13.19 -6.26 -2.27
N GLU A 525 14.02 -7.32 -2.41
CA GLU A 525 13.80 -8.63 -1.76
C GLU A 525 14.61 -8.83 -0.47
N VAL A 526 15.66 -8.05 -0.24
CA VAL A 526 16.65 -8.25 0.85
C VAL A 526 16.71 -7.07 1.83
N SER A 527 15.66 -6.27 1.93
CA SER A 527 15.53 -5.27 3.01
C SER A 527 14.17 -5.27 3.70
#